data_AF-A0A3S1AMN9-F1
#
_entry.id   AF-A0A3S1AMN9-F1
#
_cell.length_a   1.000
_cell.length_b   1.000
_cell.length_c   1.000
_cell.angle_alpha   90.00
_cell.angle_beta   90.00
_cell.angle_gamma   90.00
#
_symmetry.space_group_name_H-M   'P 1'
#
loop_
_entity.id
_entity.type
_entity.pdbx_description
1 polymer ?
#
loop_
_entity_poly.entity_id
_entity_poly.type
_entity_poly.pdbx_seq_one_letter_code
_entity_poly.pdbx_strand_id
1 'polypeptide(L)'
;MIHRLRLMMGATALLYFGPLLAGLGGHGWAVVPVFAAIFMLWLVIMRPQDFPRNLSDWQRPEALIAFAARGAVQLLLVLVCFGIGRGIGGVLGSLPPFPLMLPIGISFLAIPLARLIWDPRKAQDMDAVLTDALAQIETGTAVGSDFSYAKAVLAPLNGLPDDVTEAELESHLDAIRALVDEAMTFEVLLEQVNSGEASLPSQRALMLLASDGAALERMADLRDAPVKALQALRQDAALVARMAQRLVTALRQDPDVWPDCPTPGFLEELRADLPAAADNLSALEAEVIAQGPAD
;
A
#
# COMPACT_ATOMS: atom_id res chain seq x y z
N MET A 1 8.91 -4.33 7.72
CA MET A 1 8.81 -3.80 6.33
C MET A 1 10.18 -3.46 5.70
N ILE A 2 11.09 -2.78 6.42
CA ILE A 2 12.43 -2.37 5.94
C ILE A 2 13.27 -3.52 5.34
N HIS A 3 13.23 -4.71 5.97
CA HIS A 3 13.98 -5.86 5.46
C HIS A 3 13.48 -6.36 4.10
N ARG A 4 12.18 -6.28 3.82
CA ARG A 4 11.59 -6.74 2.54
C ARG A 4 11.91 -5.78 1.40
N LEU A 5 11.82 -4.47 1.64
CA LEU A 5 12.18 -3.45 0.66
C LEU A 5 13.69 -3.50 0.33
N ARG A 6 14.55 -3.67 1.35
CA ARG A 6 16.00 -3.86 1.17
C ARG A 6 16.34 -5.14 0.43
N LEU A 7 15.61 -6.22 0.67
CA LEU A 7 15.77 -7.49 -0.05
C LEU A 7 15.38 -7.37 -1.53
N MET A 8 14.33 -6.61 -1.85
CA MET A 8 13.90 -6.37 -3.24
C MET A 8 14.87 -5.44 -3.99
N MET A 9 15.36 -4.40 -3.33
CA MET A 9 16.47 -3.58 -3.82
C MET A 9 17.73 -4.42 -4.03
N GLY A 10 18.02 -5.35 -3.13
CA GLY A 10 19.14 -6.27 -3.22
C GLY A 10 19.06 -7.22 -4.43
N ALA A 11 17.90 -7.82 -4.68
CA ALA A 11 17.71 -8.69 -5.84
C ALA A 11 17.80 -7.93 -7.17
N THR A 12 17.25 -6.71 -7.21
CA THR A 12 17.33 -5.83 -8.39
C THR A 12 18.76 -5.36 -8.62
N ALA A 13 19.51 -5.04 -7.55
CA ALA A 13 20.93 -4.72 -7.64
C ALA A 13 21.73 -5.91 -8.18
N LEU A 14 21.44 -7.14 -7.70
CA LEU A 14 22.11 -8.36 -8.15
C LEU A 14 21.91 -8.60 -9.66
N LEU A 15 20.73 -8.29 -10.19
CA LEU A 15 20.45 -8.34 -11.63
C LEU A 15 21.38 -7.39 -12.42
N TYR A 16 21.58 -6.16 -11.95
CA TYR A 16 22.45 -5.16 -12.57
C TYR A 16 23.96 -5.43 -12.39
N PHE A 17 24.33 -6.15 -11.33
CA PHE A 17 25.73 -6.48 -11.04
C PHE A 17 26.37 -7.36 -12.12
N GLY A 18 25.63 -8.30 -12.74
CA GLY A 18 26.20 -9.16 -13.78
C GLY A 18 26.72 -8.41 -15.01
N PRO A 19 25.93 -7.60 -15.75
CA PRO A 19 26.45 -6.87 -16.90
C PRO A 19 27.57 -5.89 -16.51
N LEU A 20 27.51 -5.31 -15.31
CA LEU A 20 28.58 -4.45 -14.78
C LEU A 20 29.89 -5.22 -14.54
N LEU A 21 29.83 -6.40 -13.90
CA LEU A 21 30.99 -7.27 -13.69
C LEU A 21 31.55 -7.83 -15.00
N ALA A 22 30.68 -8.14 -15.96
CA ALA A 22 31.09 -8.59 -17.30
C ALA A 22 31.85 -7.49 -18.05
N GLY A 23 31.38 -6.24 -17.95
CA GLY A 23 32.07 -5.06 -18.47
C GLY A 23 33.42 -4.83 -17.79
N LEU A 24 33.46 -4.92 -16.46
CA LEU A 24 34.68 -4.79 -15.64
C LEU A 24 35.73 -5.86 -15.97
N GLY A 25 35.30 -7.11 -16.18
CA GLY A 25 36.17 -8.21 -16.60
C GLY A 25 36.59 -8.15 -18.07
N GLY A 26 36.19 -7.11 -18.81
CA GLY A 26 36.64 -6.88 -20.19
C GLY A 26 36.04 -7.84 -21.22
N HIS A 27 34.94 -8.51 -20.90
CA HIS A 27 34.29 -9.47 -21.80
C HIS A 27 33.83 -8.82 -23.12
N GLY A 28 33.69 -9.63 -24.17
CA GLY A 28 33.29 -9.16 -25.49
C GLY A 28 31.81 -8.75 -25.58
N TRP A 29 31.47 -7.93 -26.57
CA TRP A 29 30.09 -7.46 -26.82
C TRP A 29 29.07 -8.59 -27.05
N ALA A 30 29.53 -9.80 -27.42
CA ALA A 30 28.69 -10.98 -27.57
C ALA A 30 27.93 -11.37 -26.29
N VAL A 31 28.35 -10.91 -25.11
CA VAL A 31 27.66 -11.21 -23.84
C VAL A 31 26.44 -10.30 -23.59
N VAL A 32 26.39 -9.13 -24.20
CA VAL A 32 25.29 -8.16 -24.05
C VAL A 32 23.91 -8.75 -24.36
N PRO A 33 23.69 -9.46 -25.49
CA PRO A 33 22.39 -10.07 -25.76
C PRO A 33 21.99 -11.14 -24.72
N VAL A 34 22.96 -11.81 -24.09
CA VAL A 34 22.68 -12.78 -23.01
C VAL A 34 22.08 -12.08 -21.79
N PHE A 35 22.67 -10.96 -21.36
CA PHE A 35 22.12 -10.16 -20.26
C PHE A 35 20.78 -9.53 -20.62
N ALA A 36 20.61 -9.05 -21.86
CA ALA A 36 19.32 -8.52 -22.32
C ALA A 36 18.22 -9.59 -22.25
N ALA A 37 18.54 -10.85 -22.61
CA ALA A 37 17.62 -11.97 -22.46
C ALA A 37 17.27 -12.27 -20.99
N ILE A 38 18.26 -12.22 -20.08
CA ILE A 38 18.02 -12.39 -18.63
C ILE A 38 17.13 -11.28 -18.08
N PHE A 39 17.33 -10.04 -18.50
CA PHE A 39 16.51 -8.89 -18.07
C PHE A 39 15.09 -8.97 -18.63
N MET A 40 14.94 -9.41 -19.88
CA MET A 40 13.63 -9.70 -20.46
C MET A 40 12.92 -10.83 -19.71
N LEU A 41 13.62 -11.90 -19.40
CA LEU A 41 13.08 -13.02 -18.62
C LEU A 41 12.66 -12.56 -17.22
N TRP A 42 13.47 -11.71 -16.57
CA TRP A 42 13.11 -11.07 -15.31
C TRP A 42 11.81 -10.28 -15.43
N LEU A 43 11.64 -9.46 -16.48
CA LEU A 43 10.44 -8.65 -16.68
C LEU A 43 9.20 -9.53 -16.91
N VAL A 44 9.33 -10.61 -17.69
CA VAL A 44 8.26 -11.60 -17.90
C VAL A 44 7.85 -12.27 -16.58
N ILE A 45 8.81 -12.59 -15.72
CA ILE A 45 8.54 -13.29 -14.46
C ILE A 45 7.94 -12.34 -13.42
N MET A 46 8.44 -11.11 -13.32
CA MET A 46 8.01 -10.14 -12.31
C MET A 46 6.78 -9.35 -12.68
N ARG A 47 6.55 -9.13 -13.97
CA ARG A 47 5.38 -8.41 -14.48
C ARG A 47 4.70 -9.21 -15.58
N PRO A 48 4.16 -10.40 -15.27
CA PRO A 48 3.44 -11.20 -16.25
C PRO A 48 2.20 -10.48 -16.81
N GLN A 49 1.62 -9.52 -16.07
CA GLN A 49 0.49 -8.71 -16.52
C GLN A 49 0.82 -7.78 -17.69
N ASP A 50 2.08 -7.41 -17.84
CA ASP A 50 2.52 -6.54 -18.91
C ASP A 50 2.50 -7.26 -20.27
N PHE A 51 2.42 -8.59 -20.30
CA PHE A 51 2.49 -9.39 -21.52
C PHE A 51 1.14 -9.98 -21.94
N PRO A 52 0.87 -10.12 -23.25
CA PRO A 52 -0.36 -10.72 -23.74
C PRO A 52 -0.51 -12.17 -23.26
N ARG A 53 -1.67 -12.49 -22.67
CA ARG A 53 -1.97 -13.84 -22.15
C ARG A 53 -2.32 -14.84 -23.25
N ASN A 54 -2.92 -14.38 -24.36
CA ASN A 54 -3.29 -15.24 -25.49
C ASN A 54 -2.32 -15.08 -26.65
N LEU A 55 -2.01 -16.18 -27.33
CA LEU A 55 -1.15 -16.19 -28.52
C LEU A 55 -1.67 -15.30 -29.66
N SER A 56 -3.00 -15.13 -29.77
CA SER A 56 -3.62 -14.23 -30.76
C SER A 56 -3.33 -12.76 -30.50
N ASP A 57 -3.18 -12.36 -29.23
CA ASP A 57 -2.95 -10.96 -28.86
C ASP A 57 -1.50 -10.53 -29.11
N TRP A 58 -0.57 -11.48 -29.26
CA TRP A 58 0.81 -11.22 -29.68
C TRP A 58 0.94 -10.73 -31.12
N GLN A 59 -0.07 -10.99 -31.96
CA GLN A 59 -0.06 -10.54 -33.36
C GLN A 59 -0.54 -9.09 -33.50
N ARG A 60 -1.05 -8.48 -32.42
CA ARG A 60 -1.48 -7.09 -32.44
C ARG A 60 -0.25 -6.16 -32.53
N PRO A 61 -0.28 -5.15 -33.41
CA PRO A 61 0.85 -4.24 -33.60
C PRO A 61 1.22 -3.49 -32.31
N GLU A 62 0.24 -3.18 -31.46
CA GLU A 62 0.45 -2.52 -30.17
C GLU A 62 1.29 -3.38 -29.22
N ALA A 63 1.01 -4.69 -29.16
CA ALA A 63 1.75 -5.63 -28.31
C ALA A 63 3.20 -5.79 -28.79
N LEU A 64 3.41 -5.81 -30.11
CA LEU A 64 4.75 -5.88 -30.71
C LEU A 64 5.56 -4.60 -30.43
N ILE A 65 4.94 -3.42 -30.55
CA ILE A 65 5.57 -2.14 -30.25
C ILE A 65 5.93 -2.07 -28.76
N ALA A 66 5.02 -2.43 -27.87
CA ALA A 66 5.28 -2.45 -26.43
C ALA A 66 6.41 -3.43 -26.05
N PHE A 67 6.41 -4.62 -26.66
CA PHE A 67 7.49 -5.60 -26.48
C PHE A 67 8.84 -5.07 -26.97
N ALA A 68 8.87 -4.47 -28.16
CA ALA A 68 10.08 -3.89 -28.73
C ALA A 68 10.61 -2.71 -27.90
N ALA A 69 9.73 -1.82 -27.44
CA ALA A 69 10.09 -0.69 -26.59
C ALA A 69 10.69 -1.16 -25.26
N ARG A 70 10.08 -2.17 -24.62
CA ARG A 70 10.63 -2.78 -23.39
C ARG A 70 11.97 -3.44 -23.65
N GLY A 71 12.09 -4.21 -24.74
CA GLY A 71 13.36 -4.81 -25.15
C GLY A 71 14.46 -3.78 -25.37
N ALA A 72 14.13 -2.65 -26.00
CA ALA A 72 15.07 -1.54 -26.20
C ALA A 72 15.51 -0.91 -24.88
N VAL A 73 14.60 -0.70 -23.92
CA VAL A 73 14.94 -0.21 -22.58
C VAL A 73 15.85 -1.20 -21.84
N GLN A 74 15.54 -2.50 -21.88
CA GLN A 74 16.39 -3.52 -21.24
C GLN A 74 17.78 -3.57 -21.87
N LEU A 75 17.86 -3.51 -23.20
CA LEU A 75 19.12 -3.47 -23.92
C LEU A 75 19.93 -2.21 -23.56
N LEU A 76 19.29 -1.04 -23.52
CA LEU A 76 19.92 0.21 -23.12
C LEU A 76 20.49 0.11 -21.70
N LEU A 77 19.71 -0.43 -20.77
CA LEU A 77 20.12 -0.58 -19.37
C LEU A 77 21.34 -1.50 -19.26
N VAL A 78 21.31 -2.64 -19.95
CA VAL A 78 22.45 -3.57 -20.02
C VAL A 78 23.68 -2.88 -20.62
N LEU A 79 23.51 -2.13 -21.71
CA LEU A 79 24.60 -1.38 -22.36
C LEU A 79 25.21 -0.34 -21.42
N VAL A 80 24.38 0.36 -20.64
CA VAL A 80 24.85 1.34 -19.64
C VAL A 80 25.62 0.64 -18.53
N CYS A 81 25.07 -0.41 -17.91
CA CYS A 81 25.76 -1.16 -16.86
C CYS A 81 27.08 -1.75 -17.34
N PHE A 82 27.07 -2.36 -18.53
CA PHE A 82 28.24 -2.94 -19.17
C PHE A 82 29.28 -1.87 -19.52
N GLY A 83 28.84 -0.72 -20.05
CA GLY A 83 29.69 0.42 -20.37
C GLY A 83 30.35 1.02 -19.13
N ILE A 84 29.61 1.17 -18.02
CA ILE A 84 30.14 1.62 -16.73
C ILE A 84 31.21 0.64 -16.23
N GLY A 85 30.90 -0.66 -16.20
CA GLY A 85 31.86 -1.68 -15.80
C GLY A 85 33.14 -1.63 -16.64
N ARG A 86 33.00 -1.52 -17.96
CA ARG A 86 34.12 -1.41 -18.90
C ARG A 86 34.92 -0.12 -18.73
N GLY A 87 34.26 0.99 -18.42
CA GLY A 87 34.91 2.27 -18.09
C GLY A 87 35.76 2.15 -16.83
N ILE A 88 35.23 1.52 -15.77
CA ILE A 88 35.97 1.27 -14.53
C ILE A 88 37.18 0.36 -14.79
N GLY A 89 37.00 -0.77 -15.49
CA GLY A 89 38.10 -1.68 -15.83
C GLY A 89 39.18 -1.03 -16.70
N GLY A 90 38.77 -0.14 -17.61
CA GLY A 90 39.68 0.66 -18.43
C GLY A 90 40.51 1.67 -17.61
N VAL A 91 39.88 2.39 -16.68
CA VAL A 91 40.56 3.38 -15.81
C VAL A 91 41.49 2.70 -14.81
N LEU A 92 41.09 1.56 -14.24
CA LEU A 92 41.90 0.81 -13.29
C LEU A 92 43.10 0.10 -13.94
N GLY A 93 43.20 0.09 -15.28
CA GLY A 93 44.29 -0.55 -16.02
C GLY A 93 44.44 -2.06 -15.77
N SER A 94 43.45 -2.67 -15.12
CA SER A 94 43.42 -4.07 -14.72
C SER A 94 42.04 -4.63 -14.99
N LEU A 95 42.00 -5.73 -15.74
CA LEU A 95 40.79 -6.50 -16.02
C LEU A 95 40.84 -7.73 -15.11
N PRO A 96 40.05 -7.77 -14.02
CA PRO A 96 40.03 -8.95 -13.17
C PRO A 96 39.56 -10.16 -14.00
N PRO A 97 40.26 -11.31 -13.95
CA PRO A 97 39.93 -12.47 -14.77
C PRO A 97 38.74 -13.23 -14.18
N PHE A 98 37.56 -12.61 -14.22
CA PHE A 98 36.33 -13.29 -13.81
C PHE A 98 35.92 -14.32 -14.87
N PRO A 99 35.55 -15.54 -14.47
CA PRO A 99 34.95 -16.48 -15.41
C PRO A 99 33.59 -15.93 -15.86
N LEU A 100 33.31 -15.98 -17.17
CA LEU A 100 32.08 -15.46 -17.78
C LEU A 100 30.79 -15.96 -17.10
N MET A 101 30.82 -17.18 -16.57
CA MET A 101 29.70 -17.80 -15.87
C MET A 101 29.34 -17.11 -14.56
N LEU A 102 30.27 -16.42 -13.89
CA LEU A 102 30.03 -15.77 -12.61
C LEU A 102 29.11 -14.55 -12.75
N PRO A 103 29.38 -13.57 -13.65
CA PRO A 103 28.47 -12.47 -13.92
C PRO A 103 27.07 -12.93 -14.38
N ILE A 104 27.02 -13.94 -15.26
CA ILE A 104 25.76 -14.51 -15.76
C ILE A 104 24.97 -15.17 -14.63
N GLY A 105 25.65 -15.99 -13.81
CA GLY A 105 25.06 -16.68 -12.68
C GLY A 105 24.49 -15.71 -11.64
N ILE A 106 25.20 -14.63 -11.33
CA ILE A 106 24.74 -13.58 -10.40
C ILE A 106 23.45 -12.93 -10.89
N SER A 107 23.40 -12.48 -12.16
CA SER A 107 22.17 -11.89 -12.73
C SER A 107 21.02 -12.89 -12.81
N PHE A 108 21.31 -14.15 -13.16
CA PHE A 108 20.27 -15.17 -13.27
C PHE A 108 19.69 -15.56 -11.90
N LEU A 109 20.54 -15.67 -10.86
CA LEU A 109 20.12 -16.04 -9.50
C LEU A 109 19.22 -14.98 -8.86
N ALA A 110 19.29 -13.72 -9.32
CA ALA A 110 18.39 -12.67 -8.89
C ALA A 110 16.91 -13.06 -9.11
N ILE A 111 16.60 -13.72 -10.23
CA ILE A 111 15.23 -14.11 -10.64
C ILE A 111 14.54 -15.00 -9.59
N PRO A 112 15.05 -16.21 -9.25
CA PRO A 112 14.41 -17.06 -8.26
C PRO A 112 14.44 -16.44 -6.86
N LEU A 113 15.49 -15.69 -6.52
CA LEU A 113 15.62 -15.05 -5.22
C LEU A 113 14.51 -14.02 -5.02
N ALA A 114 14.24 -13.20 -6.03
CA ALA A 114 13.18 -12.21 -5.97
C ALA A 114 11.79 -12.85 -5.94
N ARG A 115 11.58 -13.97 -6.63
CA ARG A 115 10.32 -14.73 -6.58
C ARG A 115 10.08 -15.40 -5.22
N LEU A 116 11.14 -15.77 -4.49
CA LEU A 116 11.02 -16.29 -3.13
C LEU A 116 10.59 -15.21 -2.13
N ILE A 117 10.93 -13.95 -2.42
CA ILE A 117 10.68 -12.79 -1.56
C ILE A 117 9.33 -12.13 -1.88
N TRP A 118 8.89 -12.20 -3.14
CA TRP A 118 7.70 -11.50 -3.65
C TRP A 118 6.62 -12.49 -4.12
N ASP A 119 5.40 -12.34 -3.60
CA ASP A 119 4.24 -13.11 -4.07
C ASP A 119 3.57 -12.37 -5.26
N PRO A 120 3.64 -12.89 -6.49
CA PRO A 120 3.10 -12.22 -7.69
C PRO A 120 1.58 -12.04 -7.63
N ARG A 121 0.86 -12.81 -6.79
CA ARG A 121 -0.60 -12.68 -6.67
C ARG A 121 -1.01 -11.35 -6.02
N LYS A 122 -0.32 -10.94 -4.95
CA LYS A 122 -0.60 -9.65 -4.28
C LYS A 122 -0.37 -8.42 -5.17
N ALA A 123 0.60 -8.48 -6.09
CA ALA A 123 0.83 -7.41 -7.06
C ALA A 123 -0.22 -7.43 -8.18
N GLN A 124 -0.67 -8.61 -8.61
CA GLN A 124 -1.74 -8.74 -9.60
C GLN A 124 -3.08 -8.25 -9.05
N ASP A 125 -3.37 -8.52 -7.78
CA ASP A 125 -4.60 -8.04 -7.14
C ASP A 125 -4.61 -6.50 -7.08
N MET A 126 -3.47 -5.88 -6.78
CA MET A 126 -3.35 -4.42 -6.69
C MET A 126 -3.39 -3.74 -8.07
N ASP A 127 -2.70 -4.28 -9.08
CA ASP A 127 -2.75 -3.75 -10.46
C ASP A 127 -4.13 -3.97 -11.10
N ALA A 128 -4.81 -5.08 -10.80
CA ALA A 128 -6.17 -5.34 -11.27
C ALA A 128 -7.16 -4.34 -10.69
N VAL A 129 -7.06 -4.06 -9.38
CA VAL A 129 -7.89 -3.03 -8.74
C VAL A 129 -7.60 -1.64 -9.32
N LEU A 130 -6.33 -1.30 -9.57
CA LEU A 130 -5.95 0.01 -10.14
C LEU A 130 -6.40 0.17 -11.60
N THR A 131 -6.30 -0.89 -12.40
CA THR A 131 -6.74 -0.90 -13.81
C THR A 131 -8.26 -0.86 -13.92
N ASP A 132 -8.96 -1.58 -13.03
CA ASP A 132 -10.42 -1.56 -12.96
C ASP A 132 -10.93 -0.17 -12.51
N ALA A 133 -10.26 0.46 -11.53
CA ALA A 133 -10.54 1.84 -11.15
C ALA A 133 -10.33 2.83 -12.32
N LEU A 134 -9.23 2.69 -13.08
CA LEU A 134 -8.97 3.52 -14.26
C LEU A 134 -10.00 3.30 -15.38
N ALA A 135 -10.39 2.05 -15.64
CA ALA A 135 -11.39 1.73 -16.65
C ALA A 135 -12.78 2.28 -16.28
N GLN A 136 -13.13 2.27 -14.98
CA GLN A 136 -14.40 2.81 -14.49
C GLN A 136 -14.48 4.35 -14.56
N ILE A 137 -13.34 5.03 -14.44
CA ILE A 137 -13.22 6.49 -14.67
C ILE A 137 -13.46 6.81 -16.16
N GLU A 138 -12.91 6.01 -17.07
CA GLU A 138 -13.13 6.19 -18.52
C GLU A 138 -14.59 5.94 -18.94
N THR A 139 -15.32 5.07 -18.23
CA THR A 139 -16.73 4.77 -18.52
C THR A 139 -17.76 5.64 -17.80
N GLY A 140 -17.33 6.56 -16.93
CA GLY A 140 -18.23 7.55 -16.29
C GLY A 140 -19.23 6.98 -15.28
N THR A 141 -18.97 5.80 -14.73
CA THR A 141 -19.76 5.18 -13.64
C THR A 141 -19.19 5.63 -12.28
N ALA A 142 -19.40 6.91 -11.95
CA ALA A 142 -18.73 7.60 -10.84
C ALA A 142 -18.97 7.03 -9.42
N VAL A 143 -20.04 6.25 -9.20
CA VAL A 143 -20.34 5.71 -7.85
C VAL A 143 -19.51 4.44 -7.54
N GLY A 144 -18.93 3.77 -8.55
CA GLY A 144 -18.07 2.59 -8.37
C GLY A 144 -16.57 2.89 -8.44
N SER A 145 -16.17 3.91 -9.22
CA SER A 145 -14.76 4.28 -9.42
C SER A 145 -14.11 4.83 -8.16
N ASP A 146 -14.83 5.67 -7.41
CA ASP A 146 -14.26 6.44 -6.31
C ASP A 146 -14.04 5.54 -5.09
N PHE A 147 -14.99 4.64 -4.82
CA PHE A 147 -14.87 3.64 -3.74
C PHE A 147 -13.79 2.60 -4.05
N SER A 148 -13.71 2.12 -5.30
CA SER A 148 -12.68 1.14 -5.70
C SER A 148 -11.28 1.75 -5.68
N TYR A 149 -11.13 2.99 -6.17
CA TYR A 149 -9.90 3.76 -6.08
C TYR A 149 -9.51 4.00 -4.61
N ALA A 150 -10.44 4.42 -3.76
CA ALA A 150 -10.19 4.59 -2.34
C ALA A 150 -9.76 3.29 -1.65
N LYS A 151 -10.40 2.15 -1.97
CA LYS A 151 -9.98 0.82 -1.50
C LYS A 151 -8.55 0.48 -1.93
N ALA A 152 -8.16 0.85 -3.15
CA ALA A 152 -6.80 0.66 -3.66
C ALA A 152 -5.77 1.51 -2.90
N VAL A 153 -6.08 2.80 -2.69
CA VAL A 153 -5.22 3.75 -1.96
C VAL A 153 -5.05 3.34 -0.50
N LEU A 154 -6.07 2.73 0.11
CA LEU A 154 -6.05 2.25 1.49
C LEU A 154 -5.42 0.86 1.65
N ALA A 155 -5.25 0.09 0.57
CA ALA A 155 -4.68 -1.26 0.62
C ALA A 155 -3.32 -1.35 1.35
N PRO A 156 -2.40 -0.36 1.25
CA PRO A 156 -1.15 -0.37 2.01
C PRO A 156 -1.33 -0.37 3.53
N LEU A 157 -2.44 0.17 4.07
CA LEU A 157 -2.72 0.13 5.52
C LEU A 157 -2.84 -1.31 6.03
N ASN A 158 -3.42 -2.19 5.22
CA ASN A 158 -3.52 -3.63 5.54
C ASN A 158 -2.15 -4.35 5.54
N GLY A 159 -1.10 -3.72 5.02
CA GLY A 159 0.26 -4.24 5.03
C GLY A 159 1.13 -3.73 6.18
N LEU A 160 0.62 -2.82 7.01
CA LEU A 160 1.32 -2.27 8.17
C LEU A 160 1.43 -3.34 9.28
N PRO A 161 2.48 -3.27 10.13
CA PRO A 161 2.59 -4.18 11.25
C PRO A 161 1.59 -3.84 12.35
N ASP A 162 1.15 -4.84 13.11
CA ASP A 162 0.14 -4.69 14.17
C ASP A 162 0.60 -3.82 15.35
N ASP A 163 1.91 -3.59 15.49
CA ASP A 163 2.54 -2.74 16.50
C ASP A 163 2.74 -1.28 16.03
N VAL A 164 2.21 -0.90 14.86
CA VAL A 164 2.26 0.48 14.36
C VAL A 164 1.67 1.44 15.39
N THR A 165 2.39 2.55 15.62
CA THR A 165 1.98 3.56 16.60
C THR A 165 0.85 4.43 16.04
N GLU A 166 0.06 5.05 16.93
CA GLU A 166 -1.00 5.98 16.51
C GLU A 166 -0.43 7.15 15.70
N ALA A 167 0.71 7.72 16.10
CA ALA A 167 1.35 8.82 15.39
C ALA A 167 1.82 8.47 13.97
N GLU A 168 2.33 7.25 13.77
CA GLU A 168 2.67 6.76 12.43
C GLU A 168 1.41 6.57 11.58
N LEU A 169 0.33 6.05 12.17
CA LEU A 169 -0.93 5.85 11.48
C LEU A 169 -1.62 7.16 11.10
N GLU A 170 -1.60 8.17 11.98
CA GLU A 170 -2.04 9.54 11.71
C GLU A 170 -1.23 10.14 10.55
N SER A 171 0.12 9.97 10.54
CA SER A 171 0.95 10.42 9.42
C SER A 171 0.61 9.72 8.09
N HIS A 172 0.20 8.45 8.13
CA HIS A 172 -0.26 7.74 6.94
C HIS A 172 -1.61 8.26 6.45
N LEU A 173 -2.55 8.52 7.37
CA LEU A 173 -3.86 9.09 7.05
C LEU A 173 -3.74 10.50 6.45
N ASP A 174 -2.84 11.33 6.99
CA ASP A 174 -2.53 12.65 6.43
C ASP A 174 -2.05 12.57 4.97
N ALA A 175 -1.24 11.56 4.64
CA ALA A 175 -0.77 11.35 3.27
C ALA A 175 -1.90 10.86 2.35
N ILE A 176 -2.80 10.01 2.86
CA ILE A 176 -3.96 9.51 2.12
C ILE A 176 -4.96 10.63 1.83
N ARG A 177 -5.14 11.58 2.76
CA ARG A 177 -6.04 12.74 2.60
C ARG A 177 -5.71 13.59 1.36
N ALA A 178 -4.46 13.58 0.89
CA ALA A 178 -4.08 14.27 -0.34
C ALA A 178 -4.59 13.58 -1.62
N LEU A 179 -5.05 12.33 -1.51
CA LEU A 179 -5.44 11.46 -2.64
C LEU A 179 -6.91 11.11 -2.62
N VAL A 180 -7.51 10.94 -1.45
CA VAL A 180 -8.89 10.49 -1.25
C VAL A 180 -9.53 11.35 -0.16
N ASP A 181 -10.78 11.71 -0.37
CA ASP A 181 -11.56 12.45 0.61
C ASP A 181 -11.70 11.67 1.93
N GLU A 182 -11.79 12.39 3.05
CA GLU A 182 -11.83 11.81 4.39
C GLU A 182 -13.12 11.03 4.64
N ALA A 183 -14.25 11.49 4.09
CA ALA A 183 -15.53 10.79 4.16
C ALA A 183 -15.47 9.46 3.41
N MET A 184 -14.93 9.46 2.18
CA MET A 184 -14.73 8.25 1.39
C MET A 184 -13.75 7.29 2.08
N THR A 185 -12.70 7.82 2.70
CA THR A 185 -11.74 7.02 3.48
C THR A 185 -12.42 6.32 4.65
N PHE A 186 -13.27 7.04 5.39
CA PHE A 186 -14.06 6.50 6.48
C PHE A 186 -15.01 5.39 6.01
N GLU A 187 -15.78 5.62 4.94
CA GLU A 187 -16.73 4.63 4.42
C GLU A 187 -16.05 3.33 3.98
N VAL A 188 -14.90 3.41 3.29
CA VAL A 188 -14.16 2.22 2.87
C VAL A 188 -13.61 1.44 4.07
N LEU A 189 -13.07 2.13 5.07
CA LEU A 189 -12.58 1.47 6.28
C LEU A 189 -13.72 0.83 7.07
N LEU A 190 -14.87 1.51 7.18
CA LEU A 190 -16.06 0.99 7.84
C LEU A 190 -16.57 -0.30 7.17
N GLU A 191 -16.64 -0.31 5.83
CA GLU A 191 -17.03 -1.51 5.06
C GLU A 191 -16.03 -2.66 5.25
N GLN A 192 -14.73 -2.38 5.26
CA GLN A 192 -13.71 -3.40 5.52
C GLN A 192 -13.84 -4.02 6.91
N VAL A 193 -14.16 -3.22 7.93
CA VAL A 193 -14.37 -3.73 9.29
C VAL A 193 -15.63 -4.58 9.36
N ASN A 194 -16.74 -4.10 8.78
CA ASN A 194 -18.02 -4.83 8.78
C ASN A 194 -17.96 -6.15 8.01
N SER A 195 -17.20 -6.21 6.91
CA SER A 195 -16.99 -7.42 6.13
C SER A 195 -15.98 -8.39 6.76
N GLY A 196 -15.27 -7.99 7.81
CA GLY A 196 -14.22 -8.79 8.45
C GLY A 196 -12.92 -8.87 7.64
N GLU A 197 -12.76 -8.03 6.60
CA GLU A 197 -11.54 -7.94 5.79
C GLU A 197 -10.48 -7.02 6.41
N ALA A 198 -10.84 -6.20 7.40
CA ALA A 198 -9.95 -5.21 8.00
C ALA A 198 -8.86 -5.82 8.89
N SER A 199 -7.61 -5.44 8.60
CA SER A 199 -6.47 -5.64 9.51
C SER A 199 -6.58 -4.77 10.77
N LEU A 200 -5.80 -5.09 11.82
CA LEU A 200 -5.76 -4.29 13.05
C LEU A 200 -5.35 -2.82 12.79
N PRO A 201 -4.34 -2.51 11.94
CA PRO A 201 -4.06 -1.13 11.53
C PRO A 201 -5.26 -0.42 10.89
N SER A 202 -6.04 -1.09 10.06
CA SER A 202 -7.23 -0.50 9.43
C SER A 202 -8.36 -0.24 10.43
N GLN A 203 -8.54 -1.13 11.41
CA GLN A 203 -9.46 -0.91 12.52
C GLN A 203 -9.03 0.28 13.39
N ARG A 204 -7.72 0.41 13.68
CA ARG A 204 -7.16 1.59 14.36
C ARG A 204 -7.32 2.87 13.53
N ALA A 205 -7.19 2.79 12.22
CA ALA A 205 -7.36 3.94 11.33
C ALA A 205 -8.82 4.44 11.35
N LEU A 206 -9.79 3.51 11.31
CA LEU A 206 -11.21 3.84 11.48
C LEU A 206 -11.45 4.52 12.83
N MET A 207 -10.90 3.95 13.91
CA MET A 207 -10.98 4.52 15.26
C MET A 207 -10.41 5.95 15.32
N LEU A 208 -9.26 6.21 14.68
CA LEU A 208 -8.63 7.53 14.67
C LEU A 208 -9.50 8.56 13.93
N LEU A 209 -9.98 8.25 12.72
CA LEU A 209 -10.85 9.14 11.94
C LEU A 209 -12.15 9.45 12.69
N ALA A 210 -12.73 8.45 13.34
CA ALA A 210 -13.99 8.58 14.06
C ALA A 210 -13.87 9.26 15.44
N SER A 211 -12.65 9.62 15.88
CA SER A 211 -12.39 10.22 17.19
C SER A 211 -11.46 11.43 17.16
N ASP A 212 -11.10 11.92 15.97
CA ASP A 212 -10.40 13.18 15.78
C ASP A 212 -11.41 14.28 15.42
N GLY A 213 -11.48 15.34 16.24
CA GLY A 213 -12.42 16.44 16.02
C GLY A 213 -12.24 17.12 14.67
N ALA A 214 -11.00 17.29 14.23
CA ALA A 214 -10.72 17.92 12.93
C ALA A 214 -11.13 17.01 11.75
N ALA A 215 -11.03 15.69 11.92
CA ALA A 215 -11.51 14.72 10.95
C ALA A 215 -13.04 14.75 10.87
N LEU A 216 -13.71 14.75 12.03
CA LEU A 216 -15.17 14.82 12.12
C LEU A 216 -15.73 16.11 11.49
N GLU A 217 -15.10 17.26 11.70
CA GLU A 217 -15.48 18.52 11.06
C GLU A 217 -15.41 18.43 9.52
N ARG A 218 -14.36 17.79 8.98
CA ARG A 218 -14.21 17.58 7.53
C ARG A 218 -15.19 16.54 6.98
N MET A 219 -15.71 15.67 7.83
CA MET A 219 -16.71 14.66 7.52
C MET A 219 -18.14 15.08 7.94
N ALA A 220 -18.42 16.37 8.09
CA ALA A 220 -19.71 16.85 8.62
C ALA A 220 -20.96 16.35 7.86
N ASP A 221 -20.83 15.96 6.58
CA ASP A 221 -21.92 15.36 5.80
C ASP A 221 -22.23 13.90 6.24
N LEU A 222 -21.24 13.21 6.82
CA LEU A 222 -21.35 11.87 7.37
C LEU A 222 -21.85 11.92 8.82
N ARG A 223 -23.17 11.95 8.96
CA ARG A 223 -23.82 11.84 10.28
C ARG A 223 -23.41 10.56 11.01
N ASP A 224 -23.26 10.70 12.32
CA ASP A 224 -23.08 9.59 13.27
C ASP A 224 -21.81 8.76 13.03
N ALA A 225 -20.76 9.35 12.44
CA ALA A 225 -19.50 8.64 12.19
C ALA A 225 -18.91 7.97 13.46
N PRO A 226 -18.87 8.63 14.64
CA PRO A 226 -18.44 8.00 15.89
C PRO A 226 -19.29 6.78 16.28
N VAL A 227 -20.62 6.86 16.11
CA VAL A 227 -21.54 5.77 16.44
C VAL A 227 -21.31 4.57 15.52
N LYS A 228 -21.21 4.80 14.21
CA LYS A 228 -20.97 3.74 13.21
C LYS A 228 -19.64 3.01 13.47
N ALA A 229 -18.59 3.75 13.79
CA ALA A 229 -17.30 3.16 14.11
C ALA A 229 -17.32 2.39 15.44
N LEU A 230 -17.98 2.90 16.50
CA LEU A 230 -18.15 2.16 17.75
C LEU A 230 -18.93 0.84 17.55
N GLN A 231 -19.95 0.85 16.69
CA GLN A 231 -20.70 -0.36 16.34
C GLN A 231 -19.84 -1.37 15.60
N ALA A 232 -19.07 -0.92 14.60
CA ALA A 232 -18.19 -1.79 13.81
C ALA A 232 -17.05 -2.39 14.67
N LEU A 233 -16.52 -1.61 15.62
CA LEU A 233 -15.42 -2.02 16.50
C LEU A 233 -15.89 -2.76 17.77
N ARG A 234 -17.18 -3.07 17.91
CA ARG A 234 -17.78 -3.69 19.12
C ARG A 234 -17.12 -5.00 19.54
N GLN A 235 -16.38 -5.68 18.65
CA GLN A 235 -15.68 -6.92 18.96
C GLN A 235 -14.33 -6.70 19.70
N ASP A 236 -13.78 -5.48 19.69
CA ASP A 236 -12.51 -5.15 20.33
C ASP A 236 -12.71 -4.10 21.43
N ALA A 237 -12.79 -4.58 22.67
CA ALA A 237 -12.98 -3.72 23.84
C ALA A 237 -11.84 -2.70 24.03
N ALA A 238 -10.61 -3.02 23.62
CA ALA A 238 -9.48 -2.12 23.77
C ALA A 238 -9.57 -0.94 22.78
N LEU A 239 -9.97 -1.21 21.53
CA LEU A 239 -10.22 -0.17 20.54
C LEU A 239 -11.40 0.73 20.93
N VAL A 240 -12.51 0.14 21.41
CA VAL A 240 -13.66 0.90 21.91
C VAL A 240 -13.28 1.79 23.09
N ALA A 241 -12.53 1.24 24.06
CA ALA A 241 -12.04 2.01 25.21
C ALA A 241 -11.15 3.17 24.77
N ARG A 242 -10.23 2.94 23.82
CA ARG A 242 -9.34 3.97 23.28
C ARG A 242 -10.09 5.04 22.51
N MET A 243 -11.07 4.66 21.69
CA MET A 243 -11.94 5.58 20.96
C MET A 243 -12.72 6.48 21.91
N ALA A 244 -13.30 5.93 22.97
CA ALA A 244 -14.05 6.71 23.97
C ALA A 244 -13.18 7.75 24.67
N GLN A 245 -11.94 7.42 25.03
CA GLN A 245 -10.97 8.39 25.59
C GLN A 245 -10.66 9.53 24.63
N ARG A 246 -10.50 9.23 23.34
CA ARG A 246 -10.21 10.23 22.32
C ARG A 246 -11.41 11.13 22.09
N LEU A 247 -12.62 10.58 22.02
CA LEU A 247 -13.86 11.36 21.90
C LEU A 247 -14.08 12.32 23.08
N VAL A 248 -13.80 11.91 24.32
CA VAL A 248 -13.83 12.82 25.48
C VAL A 248 -12.86 13.99 25.28
N THR A 249 -11.68 13.71 24.74
CA THR A 249 -10.67 14.75 24.47
C THR A 249 -11.12 15.68 23.35
N ALA A 250 -11.68 15.13 22.26
CA ALA A 250 -12.21 15.89 21.14
C ALA A 250 -13.36 16.81 21.58
N LEU A 251 -14.35 16.29 22.32
CA LEU A 251 -15.47 17.04 22.89
C LEU A 251 -15.02 18.21 23.77
N ARG A 252 -13.99 18.01 24.60
CA ARG A 252 -13.45 19.09 25.45
C ARG A 252 -12.73 20.18 24.67
N GLN A 253 -12.18 19.84 23.51
CA GLN A 253 -11.46 20.79 22.66
C GLN A 253 -12.42 21.55 21.73
N ASP A 254 -13.45 20.85 21.23
CA ASP A 254 -14.42 21.38 20.30
C ASP A 254 -15.84 20.88 20.63
N PRO A 255 -16.66 21.73 21.29
CA PRO A 255 -18.05 21.41 21.59
C PRO A 255 -18.94 21.24 20.34
N ASP A 256 -18.54 21.75 19.17
CA ASP A 256 -19.35 21.67 17.94
C ASP A 256 -19.38 20.24 17.35
N VAL A 257 -18.56 19.32 17.87
CA VAL A 257 -18.55 17.88 17.54
C VAL A 257 -19.76 17.14 18.17
N TRP A 258 -20.52 17.81 19.04
CA TRP A 258 -21.66 17.22 19.76
C TRP A 258 -22.73 16.54 18.89
N PRO A 259 -23.15 17.07 17.72
CA PRO A 259 -24.22 16.47 16.92
C PRO A 259 -23.93 15.04 16.44
N ASP A 260 -22.66 14.65 16.35
CA ASP A 260 -22.22 13.33 15.92
C ASP A 260 -21.88 12.39 17.09
N CYS A 261 -22.08 12.85 18.33
CA CYS A 261 -21.73 12.08 19.51
C CYS A 261 -22.74 10.95 19.81
N PRO A 262 -22.27 9.81 20.35
CA PRO A 262 -23.15 8.72 20.70
C PRO A 262 -24.13 9.11 21.80
N THR A 263 -25.39 8.67 21.65
CA THR A 263 -26.41 8.90 22.67
C THR A 263 -26.09 8.16 23.97
N PRO A 264 -26.48 8.68 25.15
CA PRO A 264 -26.27 7.98 26.42
C PRO A 264 -26.84 6.55 26.44
N GLY A 265 -28.02 6.33 25.86
CA GLY A 265 -28.62 4.99 25.76
C GLY A 265 -27.78 4.00 24.95
N PHE A 266 -27.18 4.46 23.84
CA PHE A 266 -26.25 3.62 23.08
C PHE A 266 -24.98 3.28 23.87
N LEU A 267 -24.45 4.23 24.65
CA LEU A 267 -23.26 3.99 25.50
C LEU A 267 -23.57 3.02 26.65
N GLU A 268 -24.78 3.09 27.21
CA GLU A 268 -25.23 2.15 28.24
C GLU A 268 -25.30 0.70 27.70
N GLU A 269 -25.88 0.51 26.51
CA GLU A 269 -25.91 -0.79 25.83
C GLU A 269 -24.49 -1.30 25.53
N LEU A 270 -23.62 -0.43 25.01
CA LEU A 270 -22.25 -0.81 24.66
C LEU A 270 -21.43 -1.19 25.91
N ARG A 271 -21.66 -0.51 27.03
CA ARG A 271 -21.04 -0.83 28.33
C ARG A 271 -21.49 -2.17 28.88
N ALA A 272 -22.77 -2.52 28.70
CA ALA A 272 -23.29 -3.83 29.13
C ALA A 272 -22.60 -4.98 28.38
N ASP A 273 -22.30 -4.78 27.09
CA ASP A 273 -21.63 -5.77 26.26
C ASP A 273 -20.10 -5.82 26.46
N LEU A 274 -19.49 -4.68 26.80
CA LEU A 274 -18.04 -4.52 26.91
C LEU A 274 -17.61 -4.05 28.31
N PRO A 275 -17.65 -4.93 29.32
CA PRO A 275 -17.28 -4.56 30.70
C PRO A 275 -15.82 -4.08 30.81
N ALA A 276 -14.94 -4.54 29.92
CA ALA A 276 -13.54 -4.09 29.88
C ALA A 276 -13.35 -2.64 29.39
N ALA A 277 -14.36 -2.05 28.73
CA ALA A 277 -14.36 -0.65 28.29
C ALA A 277 -15.25 0.26 29.16
N ALA A 278 -15.87 -0.28 30.22
CA ALA A 278 -16.93 0.37 30.97
C ALA A 278 -16.55 1.73 31.55
N ASP A 279 -15.37 1.83 32.17
CA ASP A 279 -14.89 3.08 32.78
C ASP A 279 -14.75 4.20 31.74
N ASN A 280 -14.22 3.86 30.56
CA ASN A 280 -14.03 4.81 29.47
C ASN A 280 -15.35 5.24 28.83
N LEU A 281 -16.29 4.29 28.68
CA LEU A 281 -17.63 4.57 28.15
C LEU A 281 -18.43 5.44 29.12
N SER A 282 -18.33 5.20 30.43
CA SER A 282 -18.96 6.05 31.45
C SER A 282 -18.35 7.45 31.52
N ALA A 283 -17.04 7.58 31.28
CA ALA A 283 -16.42 8.90 31.15
C ALA A 283 -16.93 9.66 29.91
N LEU A 284 -17.11 8.97 28.78
CA LEU A 284 -17.69 9.56 27.58
C LEU A 284 -19.16 9.97 27.80
N GLU A 285 -19.96 9.09 28.40
CA GLU A 285 -21.37 9.37 28.73
C GLU A 285 -21.51 10.61 29.61
N ALA A 286 -20.68 10.73 30.65
CA ALA A 286 -20.68 11.89 31.54
C ALA A 286 -20.32 13.19 30.80
N GLU A 287 -19.35 13.14 29.87
CA GLU A 287 -18.97 14.30 29.06
C GLU A 287 -20.08 14.70 28.08
N VAL A 288 -20.71 13.73 27.41
CA VAL A 288 -21.85 13.97 26.51
C VAL A 288 -23.02 14.60 27.25
N ILE A 289 -23.31 14.16 28.48
CA ILE A 289 -24.35 14.75 29.33
C ILE A 289 -23.96 16.17 29.78
N ALA A 290 -22.70 16.38 30.14
CA ALA A 290 -22.22 17.68 30.63
C ALA A 290 -22.22 18.77 29.55
N GLN A 291 -21.96 18.39 28.29
CA GLN A 291 -21.91 19.31 27.14
C GLN A 291 -23.19 19.35 26.31
N GLY A 292 -24.20 18.53 26.65
CA GLY A 292 -25.49 18.55 25.97
C GLY A 292 -26.20 19.90 26.10
N PRO A 293 -27.00 20.31 25.10
CA PRO A 293 -27.81 21.51 25.23
C PRO A 293 -28.71 21.38 26.46
N ALA A 294 -28.69 22.41 27.32
CA ALA A 294 -29.67 22.51 28.38
C ALA A 294 -31.03 22.73 27.73
N ASP A 295 -31.92 21.75 27.86
CA ASP A 295 -33.34 21.85 27.46
C ASP A 295 -34.02 23.10 28.04
#